data_AF-A0A958HNI6-F1
#
_entry.id   AF-A0A958HNI6-F1
#
_cell.length_a   1.000
_cell.length_b   1.000
_cell.length_c   1.000
_cell.angle_alpha   90.00
_cell.angle_beta   90.00
_cell.angle_gamma   90.00
#
_symmetry.space_group_name_H-M   'P 1'
#
loop_
_entity.id
_entity.type
_entity.pdbx_description
1 polymer ?
#
loop_
_entity_poly.entity_id
_entity_poly.type
_entity_poly.pdbx_seq_one_letter_code
_entity_poly.pdbx_strand_id
1 'polypeptide(L)' 'GIAVATPDGGTSAASGERVDVAVSGPVAGFSSMTPGTVGFVSNTAGGVEDAAGTKSAIVGVAIAADTFLVRPQVVDLS' A
#
# COMPACT_ATOMS: atom_id res chain seq x y z
N GLY A 1 -1.46 -3.88 5.63
CA GLY A 1 -1.45 -4.77 4.46
C GLY A 1 -2.04 -4.02 3.28
N ILE A 2 -1.66 -4.39 2.05
CA ILE A 2 -2.20 -3.81 0.82
C ILE A 2 -3.14 -4.86 0.19
N ALA A 3 -4.31 -4.42 -0.29
CA ALA A 3 -5.16 -5.24 -1.15
C ALA A 3 -4.52 -5.26 -2.55
N VAL A 4 -4.09 -6.43 -3.01
CA VAL A 4 -3.21 -6.55 -4.19
C VAL A 4 -3.99 -6.78 -5.47
N ALA A 5 -5.08 -7.54 -5.44
CA ALA A 5 -5.94 -7.72 -6.61
C ALA A 5 -7.23 -8.48 -6.27
N THR A 6 -8.22 -8.37 -7.15
CA THR A 6 -9.22 -9.43 -7.37
C THR A 6 -8.57 -10.63 -8.09
N PRO A 7 -9.21 -11.80 -8.18
CA PRO A 7 -8.63 -12.99 -8.82
C PRO A 7 -8.14 -12.76 -10.27
N ASP A 8 -8.68 -11.74 -10.94
CA ASP A 8 -8.39 -11.38 -12.32
C ASP A 8 -7.36 -10.24 -12.46
N GLY A 9 -6.73 -9.80 -11.37
CA GLY A 9 -5.75 -8.69 -11.41
C GLY A 9 -6.39 -7.30 -11.44
N GLY A 10 -7.67 -7.17 -11.07
CA GLY A 10 -8.40 -5.91 -11.05
C GLY A 10 -7.98 -5.01 -9.88
N THR A 11 -7.96 -3.69 -10.12
CA THR A 11 -7.69 -2.65 -9.11
C THR A 11 -8.94 -2.19 -8.35
N SER A 12 -10.10 -2.75 -8.69
CA SER A 12 -11.37 -2.55 -8.00
C SER A 12 -12.03 -3.91 -7.75
N ALA A 13 -12.62 -4.07 -6.57
CA ALA A 13 -13.33 -5.27 -6.16
C ALA A 13 -14.79 -4.94 -5.88
N ALA A 14 -15.71 -5.78 -6.36
CA ALA A 14 -17.12 -5.67 -6.02
C ALA A 14 -17.37 -6.11 -4.57
N SER A 15 -18.47 -5.64 -3.98
CA SER A 15 -18.88 -6.12 -2.65
C SER A 15 -19.12 -7.64 -2.67
N GLY A 16 -18.46 -8.36 -1.76
CA GLY A 16 -18.52 -9.82 -1.67
C GLY A 16 -17.48 -10.56 -2.51
N GLU A 17 -16.65 -9.84 -3.27
CA GLU A 17 -15.55 -10.44 -4.05
C GLU A 17 -14.38 -10.82 -3.14
N ARG A 18 -13.68 -11.90 -3.49
CA ARG A 18 -12.46 -12.31 -2.79
C ARG A 18 -11.31 -11.41 -3.21
N VAL A 19 -10.55 -10.91 -2.25
CA VAL A 19 -9.41 -10.02 -2.48
C VAL A 19 -8.21 -10.58 -1.75
N ASP A 20 -7.06 -10.62 -2.44
CA ASP A 20 -5.80 -11.02 -1.82
C ASP A 20 -5.18 -9.85 -1.05
N VAL A 21 -4.76 -10.13 0.19
CA VAL A 21 -4.15 -9.12 1.07
C VAL A 21 -2.69 -9.46 1.32
N ALA A 22 -1.79 -8.61 0.81
CA ALA A 22 -0.38 -8.67 1.15
C ALA A 22 -0.14 -8.01 2.50
N VAL A 23 0.20 -8.82 3.50
CA VAL A 23 0.53 -8.34 4.86
C VAL A 23 1.99 -7.92 4.95
N SER A 24 2.88 -8.59 4.21
CA SER A 24 4.30 -8.25 4.12
C SER A 24 4.91 -8.79 2.82
N GLY A 25 5.98 -8.13 2.34
CA GLY A 25 6.74 -8.54 1.16
C GLY A 25 6.57 -7.60 -0.04
N PRO A 26 7.29 -7.86 -1.15
CA PRO A 26 7.19 -7.06 -2.35
C PRO A 26 5.85 -7.29 -3.06
N VAL A 27 5.20 -6.19 -3.43
CA VAL A 27 3.96 -6.16 -4.21
C VAL A 27 4.23 -5.37 -5.48
N ALA A 28 4.09 -6.04 -6.63
CA ALA A 28 4.16 -5.41 -7.94
C ALA A 28 2.77 -4.94 -8.41
N GLY A 29 2.72 -4.14 -9.47
CA GLY A 29 1.46 -3.65 -10.07
C GLY A 29 1.21 -2.16 -9.83
N PHE A 30 2.18 -1.46 -9.26
CA PHE A 30 2.16 0.00 -9.21
C PHE A 30 2.69 0.59 -10.52
N SER A 31 2.47 1.89 -10.69
CA SER A 31 3.10 2.65 -11.76
C SER A 31 3.59 3.98 -11.19
N SER A 32 4.64 4.53 -11.79
CA SER A 32 5.14 5.88 -11.48
C SER A 32 5.54 6.13 -10.02
N MET A 33 5.83 5.08 -9.23
CA MET A 33 6.41 5.27 -7.91
C MET A 33 7.85 5.79 -8.03
N THR A 34 8.27 6.62 -7.07
CA THR A 34 9.66 7.03 -6.94
C THR A 34 10.37 6.04 -6.00
N PRO A 35 11.39 5.30 -6.48
CA PRO A 35 12.14 4.38 -5.62
C PRO A 35 12.73 5.11 -4.40
N GLY A 36 12.63 4.48 -3.23
CA GLY A 36 13.06 5.03 -1.94
C GLY A 36 11.98 5.85 -1.22
N THR A 37 10.87 6.20 -1.87
CA THR A 37 9.76 6.91 -1.21
C THR A 37 9.06 6.01 -0.21
N VAL A 38 8.92 6.52 1.02
CA VAL A 38 8.15 5.88 2.09
C VAL A 38 6.67 6.12 1.85
N GLY A 39 5.89 5.05 1.87
CA GLY A 39 4.43 5.12 1.75
C GLY A 39 3.76 5.13 3.12
N PHE A 40 2.82 6.05 3.31
CA PHE A 40 2.02 6.21 4.52
C PHE A 40 0.57 5.81 4.27
N VAL A 41 -0.14 5.45 5.34
CA VAL A 41 -1.58 5.22 5.28
C VAL A 41 -2.27 6.53 4.90
N SER A 42 -3.10 6.50 3.85
CA SER A 42 -3.91 7.66 3.47
C SER A 42 -5.02 7.90 4.49
N ASN A 43 -5.32 9.18 4.71
CA ASN A 43 -6.51 9.61 5.46
C ASN A 43 -7.79 9.46 4.61
N THR A 44 -7.62 9.27 3.30
CA THR A 44 -8.69 8.97 2.34
C THR A 44 -8.75 7.45 2.15
N ALA A 45 -9.96 6.90 2.06
CA ALA A 45 -10.16 5.45 2.01
C ALA A 45 -9.35 4.79 0.88
N GLY A 46 -8.53 3.78 1.25
CA GLY A 46 -7.90 2.85 0.32
C GLY A 46 -6.59 3.30 -0.34
N GLY A 47 -6.06 4.48 -0.01
CA GLY A 47 -4.84 5.02 -0.63
C GLY A 47 -3.55 4.77 0.15
N VAL A 48 -2.41 4.85 -0.56
CA VAL A 48 -1.07 5.02 0.00
C VAL A 48 -0.59 6.42 -0.42
N GLU A 49 -0.20 7.24 0.56
CA GLU A 49 0.32 8.60 0.32
C GLU A 49 1.85 8.63 0.45
N ASP A 50 2.50 9.58 -0.20
CA ASP A 50 3.93 9.84 -0.08
C ASP A 50 4.28 10.84 1.04
N ALA A 51 3.26 11.38 1.73
CA ALA A 51 3.40 12.28 2.85
C ALA A 51 2.75 11.71 4.12
N ALA A 52 3.41 11.96 5.25
CA ALA A 52 2.89 11.62 6.57
C ALA A 52 1.64 12.46 6.90
N GLY A 53 0.58 11.80 7.37
CA GLY A 53 -0.62 12.44 7.91
C GLY A 53 -0.52 12.75 9.41
N THR A 54 -1.54 13.39 9.98
CA THR A 54 -1.62 13.73 11.42
C THR A 54 -1.50 12.51 12.32
N LYS A 55 -2.03 11.36 11.89
CA LYS A 55 -1.75 10.04 12.47
C LYS A 55 -1.09 9.21 11.39
N SER A 56 0.19 8.89 11.59
CA SER A 56 1.00 8.25 10.56
C SER A 56 1.33 6.80 10.94
N ALA A 57 0.99 5.89 10.05
CA ALA A 57 1.59 4.56 10.02
C ALA A 57 2.28 4.39 8.67
N ILE A 58 3.50 3.88 8.69
CA ILE A 58 4.24 3.53 7.48
C ILE A 58 3.68 2.21 6.97
N VAL A 59 3.31 2.17 5.70
CA VAL A 59 2.87 0.95 5.00
C VAL A 59 4.09 0.19 4.46
N GLY A 60 5.13 0.92 4.04
CA GLY A 60 6.33 0.36 3.46
C GLY A 60 7.13 1.38 2.65
N VAL A 61 7.87 0.89 1.66
CA VAL A 61 8.74 1.71 0.80
C VAL A 61 8.69 1.24 -0.66
N ALA A 62 8.69 2.17 -1.60
CA ALA A 62 8.86 1.84 -3.02
C ALA A 62 10.29 1.34 -3.27
N ILE A 63 10.43 0.09 -3.73
CA ILE A 63 11.74 -0.49 -4.09
C ILE A 63 12.02 -0.41 -5.59
N ALA A 64 10.99 -0.19 -6.40
CA ALA A 64 11.06 0.13 -7.82
C ALA A 64 9.84 1.00 -8.21
N ALA A 65 9.80 1.49 -9.46
CA ALA A 65 8.68 2.31 -9.94
C ALA A 65 7.35 1.55 -10.05
N ASP A 66 7.41 0.22 -10.06
CA ASP A 66 6.29 -0.71 -10.17
C ASP A 66 6.12 -1.61 -8.94
N THR A 67 7.03 -1.52 -7.97
CA THR A 67 7.13 -2.49 -6.87
C THR A 67 7.25 -1.77 -5.53
N PHE A 68 6.31 -2.09 -4.64
CA PHE A 68 6.26 -1.58 -3.28
C PHE A 68 6.54 -2.70 -2.27
N LEU A 69 7.49 -2.48 -1.37
CA LEU A 69 7.80 -3.40 -0.29
C LEU A 69 6.88 -3.13 0.90
N VAL A 70 5.88 -3.99 1.10
CA VAL A 70 4.95 -3.92 2.22
C VAL A 70 5.64 -4.35 3.51
N ARG A 71 5.86 -3.39 4.40
CA ARG A 71 6.50 -3.58 5.71
C ARG A 71 5.89 -2.59 6.71
N PRO A 72 4.71 -2.92 7.27
CA PRO A 72 4.00 -2.00 8.15
C PRO A 72 4.82 -1.66 9.39
N GLN A 73 4.92 -0.37 9.71
CA GLN A 73 5.56 0.13 10.92
C GLN A 73 4.70 1.24 11.53
N VAL A 74 4.52 1.18 12.84
CA VAL A 74 3.87 2.27 13.58
C VAL A 74 4.89 3.37 13.80
N VAL A 75 4.53 4.61 13.43
CA VAL A 75 5.39 5.79 13.65
C VAL A 75 5.07 6.43 14.99
N ASP A 76 3.80 6.41 15.41
CA ASP A 76 3.35 6.91 16.69
C ASP A 76 2.07 6.19 17.17
N LEU A 77 1.94 6.02 18.48
CA LEU A 77 0.78 5.43 19.16
C LEU A 77 -0.05 6.47 19.94
N SER A 78 0.34 7.75 19.88
CA SER A 78 -0.25 8.84 20.67
C SER A 78 -1.58 9.40 20.12
#